data_AF-A0AAD9NGB0-F1
#
_entry.id   AF-A0AAD9NGB0-F1
#
_cell.length_a   1.000
_cell.length_b   1.000
_cell.length_c   1.000
_cell.angle_alpha   90.00
_cell.angle_beta   90.00
_cell.angle_gamma   90.00
#
_symmetry.space_group_name_H-M   'P 1'
#
loop_
_entity.id
_entity.type
_entity.pdbx_description
1 polymer ?
#
loop_
_entity_poly.entity_id
_entity_poly.type
_entity_poly.pdbx_seq_one_letter_code
_entity_poly.pdbx_strand_id
1 'polypeptide(L)'
;MDDRKKLPFTEASILEIQRLADIVPLGIPHAVTEDVQFRGYFIPKDTLVLSNMYSVHMNPELWPEPEKFKPERFLQRGMKVEKKELIPFSVGKRVCLGESLARAELFLSLSSDLRLIILFQTSKVVLLLLTFRNHSMF
;
A
#
# COMPACT_ATOMS: atom_id res chain seq x y z
N MET A 1 1.06 13.47 -12.34
CA MET A 1 1.44 13.16 -10.93
C MET A 1 0.84 14.15 -9.93
N ASP A 2 0.55 15.39 -10.32
CA ASP A 2 0.05 16.42 -9.38
C ASP A 2 -1.28 16.07 -8.70
N ASP A 3 -2.10 15.23 -9.35
CA ASP A 3 -3.38 14.77 -8.79
C ASP A 3 -3.24 13.88 -7.56
N ARG A 4 -2.06 13.29 -7.30
CA ARG A 4 -1.79 12.54 -6.07
C ARG A 4 -2.10 13.34 -4.82
N LYS A 5 -1.72 14.62 -4.82
CA LYS A 5 -1.94 15.53 -3.69
C LYS A 5 -3.43 15.79 -3.44
N LYS A 6 -4.28 15.59 -4.46
CA LYS A 6 -5.73 15.76 -4.39
C LYS A 6 -6.46 14.46 -4.02
N LEU A 7 -5.77 13.31 -4.08
CA LEU A 7 -6.32 11.98 -3.80
C LEU A 7 -5.62 11.30 -2.61
N PRO A 8 -5.58 11.94 -1.42
CA PRO A 8 -4.88 11.42 -0.26
C PRO A 8 -5.45 10.08 0.23
N PHE A 9 -6.76 9.87 0.10
CA PHE A 9 -7.40 8.60 0.47
C PHE A 9 -7.00 7.44 -0.45
N THR A 10 -6.80 7.71 -1.75
CA THR A 10 -6.31 6.71 -2.70
C THR A 10 -4.87 6.30 -2.36
N GLU A 11 -4.01 7.28 -2.07
CA GLU A 11 -2.63 7.01 -1.62
C GLU A 11 -2.60 6.24 -0.29
N ALA A 12 -3.45 6.61 0.67
CA ALA A 12 -3.58 5.90 1.93
C ALA A 12 -4.07 4.45 1.74
N SER A 13 -5.00 4.24 0.81
CA SER A 13 -5.46 2.90 0.44
C SER A 13 -4.34 2.06 -0.18
N ILE A 14 -3.49 2.65 -1.03
CA ILE A 14 -2.33 1.96 -1.60
C ILE A 14 -1.38 1.49 -0.49
N LEU A 15 -1.07 2.35 0.47
CA LEU A 15 -0.19 2.00 1.58
C LEU A 15 -0.78 0.87 2.44
N GLU A 16 -2.09 0.89 2.69
CA GLU A 16 -2.75 -0.19 3.46
C GLU A 16 -2.83 -1.50 2.67
N ILE A 17 -3.01 -1.45 1.33
CA ILE A 17 -2.88 -2.63 0.46
C ILE A 17 -1.46 -3.19 0.57
N GLN A 18 -0.44 -2.36 0.47
CA GLN A 18 0.96 -2.80 0.55
C GLN A 18 1.32 -3.40 1.92
N ARG A 19 0.66 -2.97 3.00
CA ARG A 19 0.83 -3.56 4.34
C ARG A 19 0.20 -4.95 4.46
N LEU A 20 -1.04 -5.10 3.97
CA LEU A 20 -1.82 -6.35 4.11
C LEU A 20 -1.46 -7.40 3.05
N ALA A 21 -1.23 -6.97 1.81
CA ALA A 21 -0.85 -7.79 0.69
C ALA A 21 0.63 -7.54 0.34
N ASP A 22 1.50 -7.67 1.35
CA ASP A 22 2.94 -7.58 1.15
C ASP A 22 3.41 -8.67 0.18
N ILE A 23 4.01 -8.25 -0.93
CA ILE A 23 4.47 -9.13 -2.00
C ILE A 23 5.69 -9.95 -1.55
N VAL A 24 6.49 -9.43 -0.63
CA VAL A 24 7.74 -10.06 -0.18
C VAL A 24 7.83 -10.02 1.35
N PRO A 25 6.95 -10.74 2.08
CA PRO A 25 6.78 -10.62 3.53
C PRO A 25 8.01 -11.00 4.36
N LEU A 26 8.94 -11.78 3.79
CA LEU A 26 10.23 -12.16 4.41
C LEU A 26 11.42 -11.39 3.82
N GLY A 27 11.17 -10.40 2.97
CA GLY A 27 12.18 -9.71 2.18
C GLY A 27 12.92 -10.64 1.21
N ILE A 28 13.90 -10.08 0.51
CA ILE A 28 14.87 -10.86 -0.26
C ILE A 28 15.97 -11.28 0.72
N PRO A 29 16.43 -12.55 0.69
CA PRO A 29 17.47 -13.00 1.61
C PRO A 29 18.74 -12.17 1.51
N HIS A 30 19.26 -11.78 2.68
CA HIS A 30 20.58 -11.17 2.83
C HIS A 30 21.55 -12.21 3.39
N ALA A 31 22.85 -11.94 3.29
CA ALA A 31 23.88 -12.70 3.98
C ALA A 31 24.84 -11.73 4.68
N VAL A 32 25.31 -12.10 5.87
CA VAL A 32 26.32 -11.30 6.58
C VAL A 32 27.68 -11.49 5.89
N THR A 33 28.38 -10.41 5.59
CA THR A 33 29.64 -10.45 4.82
C THR A 33 30.87 -10.77 5.67
N GLU A 34 30.75 -10.70 6.99
CA GLU A 34 31.78 -10.97 7.98
C GLU A 34 31.13 -11.39 9.30
N ASP A 35 31.91 -11.92 10.24
CA ASP A 35 31.41 -12.24 11.58
C ASP A 35 30.94 -10.96 12.28
N VAL A 36 29.72 -10.95 12.82
CA VAL A 36 29.13 -9.76 13.43
C VAL A 36 28.51 -10.05 14.80
N GLN A 37 28.68 -9.12 15.73
CA GLN A 37 27.93 -9.08 16.98
C GLN A 37 26.72 -8.17 16.82
N PHE A 38 25.52 -8.73 16.91
CA PHE A 38 24.27 -7.99 16.75
C PHE A 38 23.31 -8.27 17.90
N ARG A 39 22.92 -7.21 18.63
CA ARG A 39 22.00 -7.29 19.78
C ARG A 39 22.38 -8.37 20.81
N GLY A 40 23.68 -8.59 21.03
CA GLY A 40 24.20 -9.60 21.95
C GLY A 40 24.36 -11.00 21.36
N TYR A 41 24.04 -11.20 20.08
CA TYR A 41 24.23 -12.46 19.38
C TYR A 41 25.44 -12.42 18.45
N PHE A 42 26.25 -13.47 18.48
CA PHE A 42 27.28 -13.71 17.48
C PHE A 42 26.65 -14.35 16.24
N ILE A 43 26.79 -13.69 15.09
CA ILE A 43 26.30 -14.16 13.80
C ILE A 43 27.50 -14.41 12.89
N PRO A 44 27.80 -15.66 12.52
CA PRO A 44 28.90 -15.98 11.64
C PRO A 44 28.74 -15.36 10.24
N LYS A 45 29.87 -15.11 9.59
CA LYS A 45 29.93 -14.79 8.16
C LYS A 45 29.13 -15.81 7.34
N ASP A 46 28.54 -15.33 6.24
CA ASP A 46 27.73 -16.08 5.28
C ASP A 46 26.39 -16.60 5.85
N THR A 47 26.04 -16.24 7.08
CA THR A 47 24.72 -16.54 7.65
C THR A 47 23.63 -15.82 6.87
N LEU A 48 22.61 -16.58 6.42
CA LEU A 48 21.42 -16.06 5.77
C LEU A 48 20.55 -15.29 6.77
N VAL A 49 20.12 -14.10 6.38
CA VAL A 49 19.24 -13.23 7.18
C VAL A 49 17.99 -12.91 6.37
N LEU A 50 16.83 -13.20 6.96
CA LEU A 50 15.51 -12.87 6.41
C LEU A 50 14.86 -11.79 7.26
N SER A 51 14.30 -10.77 6.61
CA SER A 51 13.56 -9.71 7.30
C SER A 51 12.08 -10.06 7.36
N ASN A 52 11.57 -10.47 8.52
CA ASN A 52 10.15 -10.79 8.68
C ASN A 52 9.30 -9.52 8.77
N MET A 53 9.04 -8.88 7.63
CA MET A 53 8.20 -7.68 7.51
C MET A 53 6.75 -7.96 7.90
N TYR A 54 6.24 -9.15 7.57
CA TYR A 54 4.89 -9.57 7.95
C TYR A 54 4.64 -9.47 9.45
N SER A 55 5.60 -9.90 10.28
CA SER A 55 5.48 -9.79 11.74
C SER A 55 5.31 -8.35 12.22
N VAL A 56 5.99 -7.39 11.57
CA VAL A 56 5.87 -5.96 11.88
C VAL A 56 4.53 -5.42 11.40
N HIS A 57 4.12 -5.79 10.18
CA HIS A 57 2.85 -5.36 9.58
C HIS A 57 1.63 -5.89 10.34
N MET A 58 1.74 -7.04 11.00
CA MET A 58 0.65 -7.65 11.78
C MET A 58 0.75 -7.45 13.30
N ASN A 59 1.75 -6.71 13.79
CA ASN A 59 1.88 -6.43 15.21
C ASN A 59 0.76 -5.47 15.70
N PRO A 60 -0.14 -5.89 16.61
CA PRO A 60 -1.25 -5.07 17.08
C PRO A 60 -0.82 -3.84 17.89
N GLU A 61 0.39 -3.83 18.46
CA GLU A 61 0.95 -2.67 19.18
C GLU A 61 1.33 -1.54 18.21
N LEU A 62 1.76 -1.90 16.99
CA LEU A 62 2.10 -0.95 15.92
C LEU A 62 0.88 -0.63 15.05
N TRP A 63 0.01 -1.62 14.85
CA TRP A 63 -1.15 -1.57 13.96
C TRP A 63 -2.40 -2.08 14.67
N PRO A 64 -3.14 -1.23 15.40
CA PRO A 64 -4.34 -1.66 16.14
C PRO A 64 -5.40 -2.26 15.23
N GLU A 65 -5.91 -3.47 15.47
CA GLU A 65 -6.76 -4.23 14.52
C GLU A 65 -6.04 -4.54 13.19
N PRO A 66 -4.88 -5.22 13.23
CA PRO A 66 -3.96 -5.30 12.09
C PRO A 66 -4.53 -6.01 10.86
N GLU A 67 -5.51 -6.89 11.03
CA GLU A 67 -6.13 -7.63 9.91
C GLU A 67 -7.18 -6.81 9.17
N LYS A 68 -7.68 -5.72 9.76
CA LYS A 68 -8.69 -4.87 9.11
C LYS A 68 -8.02 -3.91 8.13
N PHE A 69 -8.55 -3.87 6.90
CA PHE A 69 -8.23 -2.85 5.92
C PHE A 69 -8.73 -1.48 6.40
N LYS A 70 -7.81 -0.63 6.87
CA LYS A 70 -8.11 0.71 7.40
C LYS A 70 -7.14 1.76 6.83
N PRO A 71 -7.41 2.30 5.62
CA PRO A 71 -6.60 3.37 5.01
C PRO A 71 -6.40 4.60 5.91
N GLU A 72 -7.34 4.87 6.83
CA GLU A 72 -7.32 6.00 7.75
C GLU A 72 -6.06 6.04 8.62
N ARG A 73 -5.38 4.89 8.81
CA ARG A 73 -4.08 4.80 9.48
C ARG A 73 -3.00 5.67 8.82
N PHE A 74 -3.12 5.90 7.52
CA PHE A 74 -2.19 6.72 6.72
C PHE A 74 -2.76 8.09 6.41
N LEU A 75 -3.76 8.55 7.18
CA LEU A 75 -4.35 9.87 7.03
C LEU A 75 -4.22 10.68 8.31
N GLN A 76 -3.79 11.92 8.16
CA GLN A 76 -3.82 12.91 9.24
C GLN A 76 -4.32 14.24 8.68
N ARG A 77 -5.40 14.79 9.27
CA ARG A 77 -6.05 16.04 8.81
C ARG A 77 -6.37 16.02 7.31
N GLY A 78 -6.83 14.86 6.81
CA GLY A 78 -7.17 14.66 5.40
C GLY A 78 -5.98 14.51 4.45
N MET A 79 -4.74 14.52 4.94
CA MET A 79 -3.53 14.38 4.14
C MET A 79 -2.88 13.01 4.35
N LYS A 80 -2.24 12.47 3.31
CA LYS A 80 -1.44 11.24 3.41
C LYS A 80 -0.27 11.44 4.37
N VAL A 81 -0.06 10.50 5.28
CA VAL A 81 1.13 10.40 6.12
C VAL A 81 1.83 9.07 5.92
N GLU A 82 3.15 9.08 5.96
CA GLU A 82 3.97 7.88 5.87
C GLU A 82 4.30 7.37 7.28
N LYS A 83 4.41 6.05 7.42
CA LYS A 83 4.77 5.39 8.68
C LYS A 83 6.09 4.65 8.49
N LYS A 84 7.02 4.87 9.41
CA LYS A 84 8.36 4.26 9.37
C LYS A 84 8.31 2.73 9.53
N GLU A 85 7.23 2.22 10.12
CA GLU A 85 6.97 0.80 10.33
C GLU A 85 6.56 0.06 9.04
N LEU A 86 6.24 0.79 7.96
CA LEU A 86 5.86 0.23 6.67
C LEU A 86 6.99 0.48 5.65
N ILE A 87 7.65 -0.60 5.21
CA ILE A 87 8.79 -0.55 4.27
C ILE A 87 8.56 -1.45 3.03
N PRO A 88 7.53 -1.18 2.20
CA PRO A 88 7.09 -2.07 1.13
C PRO A 88 8.09 -2.20 -0.01
N PHE A 89 9.11 -1.34 -0.04
CA PHE A 89 10.20 -1.33 -1.00
C PHE A 89 11.56 -1.55 -0.34
N SER A 90 11.58 -2.06 0.90
CA SER A 90 12.78 -2.20 1.73
C SER A 90 13.46 -0.84 2.00
N VAL A 91 14.67 -0.87 2.57
CA VAL A 91 15.48 0.32 2.89
C VAL A 91 16.98 0.03 2.72
N GLY A 92 17.78 1.09 2.63
CA GLY A 92 19.25 1.00 2.59
C GLY A 92 19.81 0.62 1.21
N LYS A 93 21.00 0.00 1.19
CA LYS A 93 21.75 -0.30 -0.05
C LYS A 93 21.03 -1.26 -1.02
N ARG A 94 20.02 -1.99 -0.54
CA ARG A 94 19.24 -2.98 -1.29
C ARG A 94 17.76 -2.57 -1.40
N VAL A 95 17.47 -1.27 -1.29
CA VAL A 95 16.14 -0.71 -1.57
C VAL A 95 15.70 -1.07 -3.00
N CYS A 96 14.39 -1.29 -3.19
CA CYS A 96 13.84 -1.64 -4.48
C CYS A 96 14.11 -0.54 -5.52
N LEU A 97 14.90 -0.88 -6.54
CA LEU A 97 15.22 0.03 -7.65
C LEU A 97 13.94 0.50 -8.39
N GLY A 98 12.91 -0.34 -8.39
CA GLY A 98 11.63 -0.07 -9.05
C GLY A 98 10.64 0.76 -8.24
N GLU A 99 10.97 1.21 -7.03
CA GLU A 99 10.01 1.90 -6.13
C GLU A 99 9.28 3.06 -6.82
N SER A 100 10.01 3.94 -7.50
CA SER A 100 9.42 5.13 -8.13
C SER A 100 8.42 4.76 -9.23
N LEU A 101 8.74 3.74 -10.04
CA LEU A 101 7.88 3.23 -11.10
C LEU A 101 6.66 2.51 -10.50
N ALA A 102 6.88 1.59 -9.55
CA ALA A 102 5.80 0.84 -8.92
C ALA A 102 4.79 1.77 -8.24
N ARG A 103 5.25 2.80 -7.51
CA ARG A 103 4.34 3.80 -6.94
C ARG A 103 3.55 4.54 -8.03
N ALA A 104 4.20 4.90 -9.14
CA ALA A 104 3.56 5.54 -10.30
C ALA A 104 2.43 4.68 -10.86
N GLU A 105 2.73 3.44 -11.17
CA GLU A 105 1.80 2.48 -11.74
C GLU A 105 0.65 2.17 -10.79
N LEU A 106 0.92 1.87 -9.51
CA LEU A 106 -0.12 1.59 -8.52
C LEU A 106 -1.12 2.75 -8.41
N PHE A 107 -0.63 3.99 -8.36
CA PHE A 107 -1.51 5.15 -8.30
C PHE A 107 -2.34 5.33 -9.56
N LEU A 108 -1.72 5.23 -10.74
CA LEU A 108 -2.40 5.43 -12.01
C LEU A 108 -3.44 4.34 -12.27
N SER A 109 -3.09 3.07 -12.02
CA SER A 109 -4.02 1.94 -12.19
C SER A 109 -5.22 2.09 -11.27
N LEU A 110 -5.01 2.24 -9.96
CA LEU A 110 -6.13 2.33 -9.01
C LEU A 110 -7.01 3.55 -9.22
N SER A 111 -6.43 4.72 -9.54
CA SER A 111 -7.21 5.92 -9.82
C SER A 111 -8.01 5.81 -11.13
N SER A 112 -7.44 5.18 -12.16
CA SER A 112 -8.11 4.96 -13.44
C SER A 112 -9.24 3.96 -13.30
N ASP A 113 -9.01 2.83 -12.62
CA ASP A 113 -10.01 1.80 -12.40
C ASP A 113 -11.18 2.35 -11.58
N LEU A 114 -10.91 3.08 -10.50
CA LEU A 114 -11.96 3.71 -9.69
C LEU A 114 -12.77 4.73 -10.50
N ARG A 115 -12.10 5.56 -11.32
CA ARG A 115 -12.79 6.52 -12.19
C ARG A 115 -13.70 5.81 -13.20
N LEU A 116 -13.23 4.73 -13.82
CA LEU A 116 -14.04 3.94 -14.75
C LEU A 116 -15.26 3.36 -14.04
N ILE A 117 -15.08 2.73 -12.88
CA ILE A 117 -16.18 2.15 -12.09
C ILE A 117 -17.25 3.21 -11.76
N ILE A 118 -16.82 4.39 -11.29
CA ILE A 118 -17.73 5.50 -10.98
C ILE A 118 -18.46 5.96 -12.24
N LEU A 119 -17.78 6.11 -13.38
CA LEU A 119 -18.40 6.53 -14.64
C LEU A 119 -19.40 5.49 -15.15
N PHE A 120 -19.10 4.19 -15.01
CA PHE A 120 -20.04 3.12 -15.38
C PHE A 120 -21.27 3.08 -14.47
N GLN A 121 -21.10 3.22 -13.15
CA GLN A 121 -22.24 3.30 -12.23
C GLN A 121 -23.07 4.56 -12.49
N THR A 122 -22.43 5.71 -12.67
CA THR A 122 -23.11 6.97 -12.97
C THR A 122 -23.86 6.88 -14.28
N SER A 123 -23.26 6.31 -15.33
CA SER A 123 -23.92 6.13 -16.64
C SER A 123 -25.12 5.19 -16.55
N LYS A 124 -25.03 4.10 -15.77
CA LYS A 124 -26.18 3.21 -15.50
C LYS A 124 -27.29 3.94 -14.76
N VAL A 125 -26.96 4.74 -13.74
CA VAL A 125 -27.93 5.55 -12.98
C VAL A 125 -28.58 6.61 -13.86
N VAL A 126 -27.80 7.33 -14.68
CA VAL A 126 -28.32 8.34 -15.62
C VAL A 126 -29.21 7.70 -16.68
N LEU A 127 -28.80 6.56 -17.25
CA LEU A 127 -29.62 5.83 -18.21
C LEU A 127 -30.93 5.36 -17.57
N LEU A 128 -30.88 4.80 -16.35
CA LEU A 128 -32.07 4.40 -15.59
C LEU A 128 -33.01 5.58 -15.35
N LEU A 129 -32.49 6.73 -14.92
CA LEU A 129 -33.29 7.95 -14.71
C LEU A 129 -33.91 8.47 -16.02
N LEU A 130 -33.21 8.38 -17.15
CA LEU A 130 -33.75 8.74 -18.47
C LEU A 130 -34.87 7.78 -18.90
N THR A 131 -34.74 6.47 -18.64
CA THR A 131 -35.79 5.49 -18.94
C THR A 131 -37.03 5.70 -18.07
N PHE A 132 -36.86 6.00 -16.77
CA PHE A 132 -37.98 6.35 -15.88
C PHE A 132 -38.68 7.64 -16.30
N ARG A 133 -37.91 8.67 -16.71
CA ARG A 133 -38.47 9.95 -17.16
C ARG A 133 -39.27 9.84 -18.47
N ASN A 134 -38.96 8.86 -19.31
CA ASN A 134 -39.75 8.54 -20.51
C ASN A 134 -40.97 7.64 -20.24
N HIS A 135 -41.08 7.03 -19.06
CA HIS A 135 -42.23 6.20 -18.67
C HIS A 135 -43.25 6.92 -17.77
N SER A 136 -42.94 8.14 -17.28
CA SER A 136 -43.87 8.98 -16.52
C SER A 136 -44.57 10.05 -17.37
N MET A 137 -44.62 9.87 -18.70
CA MET A 137 -45.26 10.79 -19.65
C MET A 137 -46.45 10.14 -20.39
N PHE A 138 -47.09 9.15 -19.76
CA PHE A 138 -48.39 8.58 -20.13
C PHE A 138 -49.26 8.41 -18.88
#